data_AF-A0A7S0X7G0-F1
#
_entry.id   AF-A0A7S0X7G0-F1
#
_cell.length_a   1.000
_cell.length_b   1.000
_cell.length_c   1.000
_cell.angle_alpha   90.00
_cell.angle_beta   90.00
_cell.angle_gamma   90.00
#
_symmetry.space_group_name_H-M   'P 1'
#
loop_
_entity.id
_entity.type
_entity.pdbx_description
1 polymer ?
#
loop_
_entity_poly.entity_id
_entity_poly.type
_entity_poly.pdbx_seq_one_letter_code
_entity_poly.pdbx_strand_id
1 'polypeptide(L)'
;MATTKLGRFAVLAATTTGVLAAAARATRMDYDQSSTLSSVSSSSLVEGGAVTFAVAPAPSGRPGLRLALVQVLSRHGDRTSINPLPTETHGQWRPLLPTEAQIAALESCASPVPSHLALLDQSRATWHGQLTAQGVAQLVDTGAGLRAWLVGDGGGLLPSTVEQAQAAGTVKVRSTGTRRTVQSAQSIIMGLYPPSGGDDVRAPLAMEVRDRLSESMFPNPGMACERLEELVKLFDGDDVVAAAEASAWERVGLSAVRDAVHARNLEKRVSLREEAVAAVKASAAAAAAA
;
A
#
# COMPACT_ATOMS: atom_id res chain seq x y z
N MET A 1 15.80 -65.81 10.11
CA MET A 1 16.96 -64.88 10.15
C MET A 1 17.10 -64.25 8.78
N ALA A 2 16.55 -63.05 8.60
CA ALA A 2 16.57 -62.32 7.33
C ALA A 2 17.13 -60.92 7.62
N THR A 3 18.27 -60.60 7.02
CA THR A 3 18.98 -59.33 7.13
C THR A 3 18.71 -58.48 5.89
N THR A 4 18.05 -57.34 6.08
CA THR A 4 17.82 -56.33 5.04
C THR A 4 18.98 -55.34 4.99
N LYS A 5 19.59 -55.22 3.80
CA LYS A 5 20.73 -54.33 3.48
C LYS A 5 20.26 -52.88 3.31
N LEU A 6 20.96 -51.96 3.97
CA LEU A 6 20.90 -50.52 3.70
C LEU A 6 21.53 -50.20 2.33
N GLY A 7 20.81 -49.42 1.51
CA GLY A 7 21.33 -48.81 0.29
C GLY A 7 22.11 -47.54 0.59
N ARG A 8 23.35 -47.46 0.09
CA ARG A 8 24.18 -46.25 0.06
C ARG A 8 23.88 -45.49 -1.24
N PHE A 9 23.48 -44.23 -1.13
CA PHE A 9 23.47 -43.29 -2.25
C PHE A 9 24.89 -42.73 -2.44
N ALA A 10 25.43 -42.90 -3.65
CA ALA A 10 26.66 -42.27 -4.08
C ALA A 10 26.36 -40.86 -4.63
N VAL A 11 27.03 -39.85 -4.09
CA VAL A 11 27.05 -38.49 -4.65
C VAL A 11 28.18 -38.45 -5.67
N LEU A 12 27.82 -38.31 -6.96
CA LEU A 12 28.79 -38.09 -8.03
C LEU A 12 29.10 -36.59 -8.11
N ALA A 13 30.34 -36.22 -7.81
CA ALA A 13 30.88 -34.89 -8.08
C ALA A 13 31.25 -34.81 -9.57
N ALA A 14 30.62 -33.88 -10.30
CA ALA A 14 31.03 -33.52 -11.65
C ALA A 14 31.70 -32.14 -11.61
N THR A 15 33.02 -32.16 -11.75
CA THR A 15 33.86 -30.99 -12.05
C THR A 15 33.78 -30.69 -13.55
N THR A 16 33.27 -29.52 -13.92
CA THR A 16 33.47 -28.94 -15.25
C THR A 16 33.91 -27.49 -15.11
N THR A 17 35.22 -27.30 -15.27
CA THR A 17 35.87 -26.05 -15.67
C THR A 17 35.36 -25.63 -17.05
N GLY A 18 34.86 -24.38 -17.16
CA GLY A 18 34.46 -23.79 -18.43
C GLY A 18 34.22 -22.29 -18.29
N VAL A 19 35.26 -21.52 -18.63
CA VAL A 19 35.30 -20.06 -18.66
C VAL A 19 34.34 -19.52 -19.72
N LEU A 20 33.47 -18.59 -19.33
CA LEU A 20 32.92 -17.55 -20.22
C LEU A 20 32.56 -16.32 -19.38
N ALA A 21 33.45 -15.33 -19.41
CA ALA A 21 33.24 -14.02 -18.84
C ALA A 21 32.25 -13.24 -19.71
N ALA A 22 31.05 -13.00 -19.19
CA ALA A 22 30.13 -12.00 -19.73
C ALA A 22 30.30 -10.73 -18.91
N ALA A 23 31.03 -9.76 -19.46
CA ALA A 23 31.16 -8.42 -18.90
C ALA A 23 29.80 -7.70 -18.98
N ALA A 24 29.13 -7.57 -17.83
CA ALA A 24 28.01 -6.64 -17.70
C ALA A 24 28.55 -5.20 -17.69
N ARG A 25 28.49 -4.53 -18.85
CA ARG A 25 28.66 -3.07 -18.92
C ARG A 25 27.43 -2.42 -18.26
N ALA A 26 27.58 -1.99 -17.02
CA ALA A 26 26.69 -1.02 -16.42
C ALA A 26 26.94 0.34 -17.10
N THR A 27 26.03 0.77 -17.97
CA THR A 27 26.00 2.16 -18.43
C THR A 27 25.52 3.02 -17.26
N ARG A 28 26.45 3.78 -16.67
CA ARG A 28 26.11 4.92 -15.81
C ARG A 28 25.30 5.90 -16.66
N MET A 29 24.05 6.13 -16.30
CA MET A 29 23.32 7.32 -16.74
C MET A 29 23.87 8.50 -15.95
N ASP A 30 24.69 9.32 -16.59
CA ASP A 30 25.05 10.65 -16.08
C ASP A 30 23.78 11.52 -16.14
N TYR A 31 23.31 11.93 -14.96
CA TYR A 31 22.19 12.83 -14.81
C TYR A 31 22.73 14.26 -14.96
N ASP A 32 22.54 14.85 -16.14
CA ASP A 32 22.92 16.23 -16.43
C ASP A 32 22.04 17.19 -15.61
N GLN A 33 22.62 17.79 -14.58
CA GLN A 33 22.00 18.87 -13.80
C GLN A 33 22.12 20.18 -14.59
N SER A 34 21.22 20.40 -15.54
CA SER A 34 21.03 21.74 -16.09
C SER A 34 19.59 21.92 -16.56
N SER A 35 18.68 22.17 -15.61
CA SER A 35 17.41 22.84 -15.90
C SER A 35 17.24 24.03 -14.96
N THR A 36 17.31 25.20 -15.58
CA THR A 36 17.13 26.52 -15.00
C THR A 36 15.72 26.65 -14.41
N LEU A 37 15.64 26.76 -13.09
CA LEU A 37 14.44 27.11 -12.35
C LEU A 37 13.95 28.49 -12.79
N SER A 38 12.86 28.52 -13.56
CA SER A 38 12.11 29.74 -13.84
C SER A 38 11.21 30.03 -12.63
N SER A 39 11.35 31.24 -12.09
CA SER A 39 10.63 31.73 -10.92
C SER A 39 9.12 31.73 -11.12
N VAL A 40 8.39 30.95 -10.31
CA VAL A 40 6.92 31.07 -10.20
C VAL A 40 6.60 31.82 -8.92
N SER A 41 5.82 32.89 -9.08
CA SER A 41 5.45 33.84 -8.04
C SER A 41 4.60 33.21 -6.95
N SER A 42 4.94 33.58 -5.71
CA SER A 42 4.34 33.16 -4.47
C SER A 42 2.88 33.61 -4.31
N SER A 43 1.96 32.66 -4.14
CA SER A 43 0.72 32.89 -3.39
C SER A 43 0.70 31.94 -2.20
N SER A 44 0.66 32.51 -1.00
CA SER A 44 0.82 31.82 0.29
C SER A 44 -0.38 30.93 0.62
N LEU A 45 -0.30 29.66 0.24
CA LEU A 45 -0.90 28.57 0.99
C LEU A 45 0.25 27.84 1.69
N VAL A 46 0.01 27.38 2.91
CA VAL A 46 1.01 26.63 3.68
C VAL A 46 1.25 25.29 2.98
N GLU A 47 2.13 25.32 1.99
CA GLU A 47 2.62 24.16 1.25
C GLU A 47 3.53 23.40 2.23
N GLY A 48 2.92 22.51 3.01
CA GLY A 48 3.67 21.39 3.56
C GLY A 48 4.40 20.73 2.40
N GLY A 49 5.66 20.32 2.59
CA GLY A 49 6.57 19.80 1.55
C GLY A 49 6.09 18.50 0.89
N ALA A 50 4.89 18.51 0.34
CA ALA A 50 4.30 17.48 -0.47
C ALA A 50 5.13 17.41 -1.74
N VAL A 51 5.76 16.27 -1.95
CA VAL A 51 6.38 15.95 -3.23
C VAL A 51 5.32 16.11 -4.30
N THR A 52 5.54 17.03 -5.25
CA THR A 52 4.67 17.17 -6.41
C THR A 52 4.77 15.88 -7.21
N PHE A 53 3.69 15.10 -7.25
CA PHE A 53 3.65 13.90 -8.07
C PHE A 53 3.51 14.34 -9.53
N ALA A 54 4.61 14.28 -10.27
CA ALA A 54 4.55 14.45 -11.71
C ALA A 54 3.81 13.25 -12.31
N VAL A 55 2.72 13.52 -13.04
CA VAL A 55 2.06 12.49 -13.85
C VAL A 55 3.05 12.08 -14.93
N ALA A 56 3.47 10.81 -14.91
CA ALA A 56 4.33 10.29 -15.97
C ALA A 56 3.58 10.41 -17.31
N PRO A 57 4.24 10.92 -18.37
CA PRO A 57 3.59 11.00 -19.67
C PRO A 57 3.23 9.60 -20.15
N ALA A 58 2.17 9.52 -20.97
CA ALA A 58 1.79 8.28 -21.61
C ALA A 58 2.99 7.66 -22.38
N PRO A 59 3.18 6.33 -22.31
CA PRO A 59 4.21 5.68 -23.10
C PRO A 59 4.03 5.98 -24.59
N SER A 60 5.12 6.38 -25.26
CA SER A 60 5.10 6.59 -26.71
C SER A 60 4.83 5.27 -27.43
N GLY A 61 3.86 5.26 -28.34
CA GLY A 61 3.59 4.10 -29.20
C GLY A 61 4.79 3.77 -30.10
N ARG A 62 5.00 2.48 -30.38
CA ARG A 62 5.94 2.04 -31.42
C ARG A 62 5.16 1.79 -32.72
N PRO A 63 5.63 2.28 -33.88
CA PRO A 63 4.97 2.04 -35.16
C PRO A 63 4.75 0.55 -35.40
N GLY A 64 3.55 0.19 -35.87
CA GLY A 64 3.17 -1.20 -36.17
C GLY A 64 2.79 -2.06 -34.95
N LEU A 65 2.86 -1.53 -33.73
CA LEU A 65 2.35 -2.21 -32.54
C LEU A 65 0.97 -1.67 -32.15
N ARG A 66 0.10 -2.57 -31.67
CA ARG A 66 -1.21 -2.25 -31.10
C ARG A 66 -1.20 -2.53 -29.60
N LEU A 67 -1.63 -1.56 -28.80
CA LEU A 67 -1.84 -1.76 -27.37
C LEU A 67 -2.97 -2.77 -27.15
N ALA A 68 -2.69 -3.84 -26.41
CA ALA A 68 -3.64 -4.95 -26.18
C ALA A 68 -4.09 -5.07 -24.72
N LEU A 69 -3.22 -4.73 -23.77
CA LEU A 69 -3.48 -4.85 -22.34
C LEU A 69 -2.68 -3.79 -21.58
N VAL A 70 -3.29 -3.22 -20.55
CA VAL A 70 -2.62 -2.39 -19.55
C VAL A 70 -2.88 -2.96 -18.17
N GLN A 71 -1.83 -3.08 -17.38
CA GLN A 71 -1.90 -3.46 -15.97
C GLN A 71 -1.33 -2.32 -15.14
N VAL A 72 -2.14 -1.80 -14.22
CA VAL A 72 -1.74 -0.72 -13.32
C VAL A 72 -1.64 -1.30 -11.91
N LEU A 73 -0.43 -1.30 -11.35
CA LEU A 73 -0.21 -1.56 -9.94
C LEU A 73 0.13 -0.23 -9.26
N SER A 74 -0.72 0.19 -8.34
CA SER A 74 -0.53 1.44 -7.60
C SER A 74 -0.50 1.18 -6.10
N ARG A 75 0.29 1.98 -5.39
CA ARG A 75 0.13 2.17 -3.96
C ARG A 75 -1.12 3.03 -3.71
N HIS A 76 -1.59 3.02 -2.46
CA HIS A 76 -2.51 4.05 -1.99
C HIS A 76 -1.91 5.46 -2.10
N GLY A 77 -2.77 6.48 -2.15
CA GLY A 77 -2.37 7.88 -2.12
C GLY A 77 -1.88 8.35 -0.76
N ASP A 78 -1.68 9.67 -0.61
CA ASP A 78 -1.34 10.30 0.67
C ASP A 78 -2.33 9.90 1.79
N ARG A 79 -1.78 9.70 2.99
CA ARG A 79 -2.52 9.18 4.13
C ARG A 79 -1.98 9.74 5.44
N THR A 80 -2.82 9.72 6.46
CA THR A 80 -2.39 9.97 7.84
C THR A 80 -1.39 8.89 8.31
N SER A 81 -0.69 9.19 9.40
CA SER A 81 0.26 8.24 10.01
C SER A 81 -0.44 6.95 10.45
N ILE A 82 0.19 5.79 10.21
CA ILE A 82 -0.28 4.49 10.74
C ILE A 82 0.09 4.37 12.22
N ASN A 83 1.29 4.85 12.58
CA ASN A 83 1.83 4.84 13.94
C ASN A 83 2.13 6.29 14.31
N PRO A 84 1.17 7.02 14.89
CA PRO A 84 1.34 8.43 15.16
C PRO A 84 2.45 8.70 16.18
N LEU A 85 3.20 9.78 15.96
CA LEU A 85 4.10 10.33 16.98
C LEU A 85 3.31 10.77 18.22
N PRO A 86 3.93 10.83 19.41
CA PRO A 86 3.25 11.22 20.64
C PRO A 86 2.52 12.57 20.59
N THR A 87 2.98 13.49 19.74
CA THR A 87 2.43 14.84 19.59
C THR A 87 1.34 14.95 18.54
N GLU A 88 1.10 13.89 17.76
CA GLU A 88 0.05 13.87 16.75
C GLU A 88 -1.32 13.58 17.36
N THR A 89 -2.31 14.37 16.98
CA THR A 89 -3.67 14.32 17.52
C THR A 89 -4.69 14.22 16.38
N HIS A 90 -5.87 13.66 16.68
CA HIS A 90 -6.97 13.61 15.71
C HIS A 90 -7.34 15.00 15.18
N GLY A 91 -7.31 16.02 16.05
CA GLY A 91 -7.67 17.39 15.68
C GLY A 91 -6.76 17.97 14.59
N GLN A 92 -5.47 17.62 14.58
CA GLN A 92 -4.53 18.04 13.54
C GLN A 92 -4.83 17.39 12.18
N TRP A 93 -5.22 16.11 12.18
CA TRP A 93 -5.44 15.35 10.96
C TRP A 93 -6.84 15.51 10.38
N ARG A 94 -7.85 15.79 11.22
CA ARG A 94 -9.26 15.88 10.81
C ARG A 94 -9.50 16.81 9.61
N PRO A 95 -8.91 18.02 9.53
CA PRO A 95 -9.11 18.90 8.37
C PRO A 95 -8.53 18.35 7.05
N LEU A 96 -7.62 17.38 7.13
CA LEU A 96 -6.97 16.76 5.97
C LEU A 96 -7.72 15.51 5.48
N LEU A 97 -8.69 15.02 6.24
CA LEU A 97 -9.49 13.86 5.86
C LEU A 97 -10.56 14.25 4.83
N PRO A 98 -10.91 13.34 3.90
CA PRO A 98 -12.01 13.57 2.98
C PRO A 98 -13.33 13.73 3.75
N THR A 99 -14.17 14.62 3.26
CA THR A 99 -15.53 14.84 3.77
C THR A 99 -16.42 13.62 3.49
N GLU A 100 -17.52 13.49 4.23
CA GLU A 100 -18.51 12.43 3.98
C GLU A 100 -19.07 12.48 2.55
N ALA A 101 -19.27 13.68 2.00
CA ALA A 101 -19.71 13.84 0.61
C ALA A 101 -18.67 13.32 -0.40
N GLN A 102 -17.38 13.57 -0.15
CA GLN A 102 -16.31 13.01 -0.99
C GLN A 102 -16.25 11.50 -0.87
N ILE A 103 -16.41 10.94 0.33
CA ILE A 103 -16.43 9.49 0.54
C ILE A 103 -17.61 8.86 -0.22
N ALA A 104 -18.82 9.42 -0.11
CA ALA A 104 -19.99 8.94 -0.82
C ALA A 104 -19.81 8.99 -2.36
N ALA A 105 -19.17 10.05 -2.87
CA ALA A 105 -18.84 10.16 -4.28
C ALA A 105 -17.88 9.04 -4.74
N LEU A 106 -16.85 8.73 -3.95
CA LEU A 106 -15.93 7.62 -4.24
C LEU A 106 -16.63 6.26 -4.25
N GLU A 107 -17.52 6.03 -3.30
CA GLU A 107 -18.32 4.80 -3.20
C GLU A 107 -19.30 4.64 -4.37
N SER A 108 -19.76 5.75 -4.97
CA SER A 108 -20.59 5.71 -6.17
C SER A 108 -19.82 5.31 -7.45
N CYS A 109 -18.50 5.46 -7.46
CA CYS A 109 -17.67 5.13 -8.63
C CYS A 109 -17.30 3.64 -8.70
N ALA A 110 -16.95 3.04 -7.56
CA ALA A 110 -16.57 1.63 -7.48
C ALA A 110 -16.88 1.04 -6.10
N SER A 111 -17.29 -0.23 -6.07
CA SER A 111 -17.76 -0.90 -4.84
C SER A 111 -17.08 -2.25 -4.64
N PRO A 112 -16.60 -2.56 -3.42
CA PRO A 112 -16.05 -3.86 -3.07
C PRO A 112 -17.02 -5.02 -3.30
N VAL A 113 -16.52 -6.12 -3.85
CA VAL A 113 -17.21 -7.39 -4.04
C VAL A 113 -16.33 -8.53 -3.49
N PRO A 114 -16.86 -9.36 -2.56
CA PRO A 114 -18.17 -9.22 -1.92
C PRO A 114 -18.24 -7.97 -1.04
N SER A 115 -19.44 -7.40 -0.87
CA SER A 115 -19.70 -6.18 -0.08
C SER A 115 -19.50 -6.35 1.43
N HIS A 116 -18.82 -7.43 1.84
CA HIS A 116 -18.75 -7.84 3.23
C HIS A 116 -17.87 -6.88 4.01
N LEU A 117 -18.50 -6.03 4.82
CA LEU A 117 -17.85 -5.07 5.70
C LEU A 117 -16.82 -5.73 6.64
N ALA A 118 -16.87 -7.05 6.86
CA ALA A 118 -15.85 -7.77 7.66
C ALA A 118 -14.54 -8.02 6.92
N LEU A 119 -14.50 -7.88 5.59
CA LEU A 119 -13.26 -7.90 4.81
C LEU A 119 -12.55 -6.54 4.82
N LEU A 120 -13.29 -5.48 5.15
CA LEU A 120 -12.73 -4.15 5.31
C LEU A 120 -12.15 -4.02 6.71
N ASP A 121 -10.93 -3.50 6.83
CA ASP A 121 -10.30 -3.23 8.13
C ASP A 121 -11.20 -2.28 8.95
N GLN A 122 -11.94 -2.85 9.92
CA GLN A 122 -13.08 -2.23 10.59
C GLN A 122 -12.71 -1.23 11.69
N SER A 123 -11.46 -0.76 11.75
CA SER A 123 -11.06 0.30 12.69
C SER A 123 -11.68 1.64 12.29
N ARG A 124 -13.01 1.75 12.44
CA ARG A 124 -13.85 2.94 12.16
C ARG A 124 -13.59 4.09 13.14
N ALA A 125 -12.79 3.87 14.18
CA ALA A 125 -12.64 4.82 15.29
C ALA A 125 -11.30 5.57 15.31
N THR A 126 -10.36 5.27 14.39
CA THR A 126 -9.04 5.90 14.45
C THR A 126 -8.64 6.52 13.12
N TRP A 127 -8.28 7.80 13.17
CA TRP A 127 -7.80 8.57 12.03
C TRP A 127 -6.47 8.05 11.47
N HIS A 128 -5.84 7.06 12.09
CA HIS A 128 -4.58 6.48 11.67
C HIS A 128 -4.71 5.74 10.33
N GLY A 129 -3.72 5.93 9.46
CA GLY A 129 -3.61 5.26 8.18
C GLY A 129 -4.80 5.48 7.24
N GLN A 130 -5.58 6.54 7.42
CA GLN A 130 -6.71 6.94 6.57
C GLN A 130 -6.20 7.72 5.37
N LEU A 131 -6.83 7.53 4.21
CA LEU A 131 -6.55 8.33 3.03
C LEU A 131 -6.92 9.80 3.30
N THR A 132 -6.06 10.73 2.91
CA THR A 132 -6.34 12.18 3.02
C THR A 132 -7.08 12.68 1.78
N ALA A 133 -7.66 13.88 1.85
CA ALA A 133 -8.22 14.56 0.69
C ALA A 133 -7.15 14.82 -0.40
N GLN A 134 -5.90 15.06 0.00
CA GLN A 134 -4.77 15.12 -0.92
C GLN A 134 -4.53 13.76 -1.61
N GLY A 135 -4.58 12.66 -0.87
CA GLY A 135 -4.44 11.32 -1.42
C GLY A 135 -5.56 10.96 -2.41
N VAL A 136 -6.77 11.45 -2.17
CA VAL A 136 -7.88 11.37 -3.14
C VAL A 136 -7.52 12.13 -4.42
N ALA A 137 -7.13 13.41 -4.31
CA ALA A 137 -6.81 14.24 -5.47
C ALA A 137 -5.69 13.64 -6.34
N GLN A 138 -4.60 13.18 -5.72
CA GLN A 138 -3.48 12.51 -6.41
C GLN A 138 -3.94 11.35 -7.30
N LEU A 139 -4.89 10.56 -6.80
CA LEU A 139 -5.35 9.37 -7.49
C LEU A 139 -6.48 9.64 -8.47
N VAL A 140 -7.30 10.66 -8.24
CA VAL A 140 -8.20 11.20 -9.27
C VAL A 140 -7.38 11.72 -10.46
N ASP A 141 -6.31 12.46 -10.22
CA ASP A 141 -5.43 12.96 -11.29
C ASP A 141 -4.75 11.81 -12.03
N THR A 142 -4.31 10.77 -11.31
CA THR A 142 -3.79 9.54 -11.91
C THR A 142 -4.83 8.88 -12.82
N GLY A 143 -6.08 8.78 -12.36
CA GLY A 143 -7.20 8.27 -13.16
C GLY A 143 -7.49 9.12 -14.40
N ALA A 144 -7.43 10.45 -14.28
CA ALA A 144 -7.62 11.36 -15.40
C ALA A 144 -6.52 11.23 -16.46
N GLY A 145 -5.25 11.05 -16.03
CA GLY A 145 -4.14 10.74 -16.92
C GLY A 145 -4.34 9.41 -17.67
N LEU A 146 -4.80 8.37 -16.96
CA LEU A 146 -5.17 7.10 -17.59
C LEU A 146 -6.33 7.25 -18.57
N ARG A 147 -7.32 8.11 -18.29
CA ARG A 147 -8.43 8.40 -19.22
C ARG A 147 -7.92 9.07 -20.49
N ALA A 148 -7.14 10.14 -20.35
CA ALA A 148 -6.58 10.86 -21.48
C ALA A 148 -5.80 9.91 -22.41
N TRP A 149 -5.04 8.98 -21.83
CA TRP A 149 -4.31 7.98 -22.58
C TRP A 149 -5.19 6.85 -23.14
N LEU A 150 -5.95 6.14 -22.31
CA LEU A 150 -6.56 4.86 -22.70
C LEU A 150 -7.92 5.01 -23.39
N VAL A 151 -8.62 6.11 -23.15
CA VAL A 151 -9.90 6.44 -23.80
C VAL A 151 -9.66 7.42 -24.96
N GLY A 152 -8.78 8.40 -24.75
CA GLY A 152 -8.41 9.40 -25.76
C GLY A 152 -7.26 8.95 -26.66
N ASP A 153 -6.09 9.56 -26.45
CA ASP A 153 -4.98 9.66 -27.41
C ASP A 153 -4.27 8.32 -27.71
N GLY A 154 -4.35 7.35 -26.79
CA GLY A 154 -3.67 6.05 -26.87
C GLY A 154 -4.42 4.98 -27.68
N GLY A 155 -5.39 5.38 -28.51
CA GLY A 155 -6.03 4.50 -29.49
C GLY A 155 -7.33 3.83 -29.02
N GLY A 156 -7.99 4.38 -27.99
CA GLY A 156 -9.34 3.95 -27.58
C GLY A 156 -9.41 2.51 -27.08
N LEU A 157 -8.42 2.06 -26.29
CA LEU A 157 -8.43 0.73 -25.69
C LEU A 157 -9.63 0.54 -24.76
N LEU A 158 -9.98 1.58 -24.00
CA LEU A 158 -11.08 1.56 -23.06
C LEU A 158 -12.30 2.31 -23.62
N PRO A 159 -13.53 1.85 -23.33
CA PRO A 159 -14.75 2.59 -23.65
C PRO A 159 -14.79 3.97 -22.96
N SER A 160 -15.63 4.87 -23.46
CA SER A 160 -15.70 6.23 -22.90
C SER A 160 -16.51 6.30 -21.59
N THR A 161 -17.38 5.32 -21.35
CA THR A 161 -18.26 5.25 -20.18
C THR A 161 -18.04 3.97 -19.36
N VAL A 162 -18.36 4.06 -18.06
CA VAL A 162 -18.19 2.94 -17.11
C VAL A 162 -19.17 1.79 -17.41
N GLU A 163 -20.37 2.09 -17.91
CA GLU A 163 -21.39 1.10 -18.26
C GLU A 163 -20.92 0.22 -19.42
N GLN A 164 -20.32 0.84 -20.44
CA GLN A 164 -19.73 0.12 -21.57
C GLN A 164 -18.54 -0.72 -21.11
N ALA A 165 -17.68 -0.17 -20.24
CA ALA A 165 -16.55 -0.88 -19.69
C ALA A 165 -16.96 -2.11 -18.87
N GLN A 166 -18.03 -1.97 -18.07
CA GLN A 166 -18.59 -3.05 -17.28
C GLN A 166 -19.28 -4.11 -18.15
N ALA A 167 -20.12 -3.70 -19.11
CA ALA A 167 -20.81 -4.61 -20.01
C ALA A 167 -19.85 -5.44 -20.86
N ALA A 168 -18.73 -4.84 -21.30
CA ALA A 168 -17.70 -5.52 -22.08
C ALA A 168 -16.66 -6.25 -21.21
N GLY A 169 -16.66 -6.04 -19.89
CA GLY A 169 -15.65 -6.60 -18.98
C GLY A 169 -14.22 -6.13 -19.29
N THR A 170 -14.05 -4.94 -19.88
CA THR A 170 -12.75 -4.41 -20.33
C THR A 170 -11.92 -3.84 -19.18
N VAL A 171 -12.56 -3.50 -18.05
CA VAL A 171 -11.88 -3.03 -16.84
C VAL A 171 -12.17 -4.00 -15.70
N LYS A 172 -11.10 -4.44 -15.04
CA LYS A 172 -11.16 -5.20 -13.79
C LYS A 172 -10.39 -4.46 -12.72
N VAL A 173 -11.00 -4.33 -11.55
CA VAL A 173 -10.38 -3.66 -10.40
C VAL A 173 -10.26 -4.65 -9.26
N ARG A 174 -9.08 -4.68 -8.63
CA ARG A 174 -8.81 -5.43 -7.41
C ARG A 174 -8.08 -4.53 -6.43
N SER A 175 -8.47 -4.59 -5.16
CA SER A 175 -7.82 -3.88 -4.05
C SER A 175 -7.67 -4.79 -2.84
N THR A 176 -6.70 -4.52 -1.98
CA THR A 176 -6.68 -5.13 -0.65
C THR A 176 -7.86 -4.61 0.16
N GLY A 177 -8.29 -5.35 1.18
CA GLY A 177 -9.39 -4.94 2.08
C GLY A 177 -9.07 -3.75 3.01
N THR A 178 -7.95 -3.06 2.83
CA THR A 178 -7.64 -1.89 3.65
C THR A 178 -8.44 -0.68 3.18
N ARG A 179 -9.13 0.05 4.06
CA ARG A 179 -9.98 1.19 3.68
C ARG A 179 -9.28 2.20 2.75
N ARG A 180 -8.04 2.60 3.07
CA ARG A 180 -7.27 3.53 2.24
C ARG A 180 -6.96 3.03 0.83
N THR A 181 -6.79 1.72 0.63
CA THR A 181 -6.49 1.14 -0.70
C THR A 181 -7.77 1.02 -1.52
N VAL A 182 -8.90 0.68 -0.88
CA VAL A 182 -10.23 0.72 -1.51
C VAL A 182 -10.56 2.13 -1.98
N GLN A 183 -10.44 3.14 -1.10
CA GLN A 183 -10.67 4.54 -1.45
C GLN A 183 -9.70 5.05 -2.52
N SER A 184 -8.46 4.56 -2.51
CA SER A 184 -7.47 4.86 -3.55
C SER A 184 -7.91 4.32 -4.91
N ALA A 185 -8.34 3.06 -4.97
CA ALA A 185 -8.84 2.46 -6.20
C ALA A 185 -10.12 3.18 -6.69
N GLN A 186 -11.05 3.51 -5.79
CA GLN A 186 -12.22 4.35 -6.10
C GLN A 186 -11.83 5.70 -6.69
N SER A 187 -10.80 6.35 -6.15
CA SER A 187 -10.30 7.66 -6.63
C SER A 187 -9.74 7.56 -8.05
N ILE A 188 -8.99 6.50 -8.37
CA ILE A 188 -8.52 6.24 -9.74
C ILE A 188 -9.71 6.04 -10.68
N ILE A 189 -10.72 5.26 -10.28
CA ILE A 189 -11.92 5.04 -11.11
C ILE A 189 -12.72 6.33 -11.31
N MET A 190 -12.82 7.17 -10.30
CA MET A 190 -13.46 8.49 -10.40
C MET A 190 -12.76 9.38 -11.45
N GLY A 191 -11.43 9.38 -11.50
CA GLY A 191 -10.68 10.08 -12.55
C GLY A 191 -10.82 9.42 -13.94
N LEU A 192 -10.85 8.09 -13.98
CA LEU A 192 -10.93 7.33 -15.23
C LEU A 192 -12.31 7.44 -15.90
N TYR A 193 -13.38 7.44 -15.09
CA TYR A 193 -14.78 7.55 -15.50
C TYR A 193 -15.49 8.58 -14.62
N PRO A 194 -15.27 9.89 -14.88
CA PRO A 194 -15.87 10.94 -14.07
C PRO A 194 -17.41 10.92 -14.17
N PRO A 195 -18.14 11.27 -13.10
CA PRO A 195 -19.59 11.37 -13.13
C PRO A 195 -20.02 12.42 -14.15
N SER A 196 -20.98 12.10 -15.01
CA SER A 196 -21.33 12.93 -16.18
C SER A 196 -22.23 14.15 -15.87
N GLY A 197 -22.29 14.58 -14.61
CA GLY A 197 -23.04 15.79 -14.21
C GLY A 197 -24.58 15.70 -14.31
N GLY A 198 -25.15 14.50 -14.51
CA GLY A 198 -26.59 14.27 -14.44
C GLY A 198 -26.96 13.36 -13.26
N ASP A 199 -28.20 13.45 -12.77
CA ASP A 199 -28.79 12.63 -11.69
C ASP A 199 -28.94 11.14 -12.03
N ASP A 200 -28.22 10.65 -13.04
CA ASP A 200 -28.23 9.23 -13.40
C ASP A 200 -27.51 8.43 -12.31
N VAL A 201 -28.31 7.75 -11.50
CA VAL A 201 -27.86 6.74 -10.55
C VAL A 201 -27.21 5.60 -11.33
N ARG A 202 -25.87 5.59 -11.38
CA ARG A 202 -25.09 4.56 -12.06
C ARG A 202 -24.67 3.48 -11.08
N ALA A 203 -24.67 2.25 -11.56
CA ALA A 203 -24.12 1.14 -10.78
C ALA A 203 -22.59 1.32 -10.65
N PRO A 204 -22.03 1.25 -9.44
CA PRO A 204 -20.59 1.36 -9.24
C PRO A 204 -19.86 0.17 -9.87
N LEU A 205 -18.66 0.41 -10.38
CA LEU A 205 -17.82 -0.65 -10.92
C LEU A 205 -17.45 -1.67 -9.83
N ALA A 206 -17.60 -2.96 -10.11
CA ALA A 206 -17.23 -4.01 -9.17
C ALA A 206 -15.71 -4.05 -8.91
N MET A 207 -15.33 -4.01 -7.64
CA MET A 207 -13.95 -4.07 -7.17
C MET A 207 -13.74 -5.35 -6.36
N GLU A 208 -12.91 -6.26 -6.86
CA GLU A 208 -12.57 -7.48 -6.12
C GLU A 208 -11.76 -7.14 -4.87
N VAL A 209 -12.21 -7.63 -3.73
CA VAL A 209 -11.48 -7.60 -2.46
C VAL A 209 -11.45 -8.99 -1.87
N ARG A 210 -10.31 -9.40 -1.34
CA ARG A 210 -10.11 -10.72 -0.73
C ARG A 210 -9.96 -10.64 0.78
N ASP A 211 -10.19 -11.78 1.42
CA ASP A 211 -9.87 -11.96 2.82
C ASP A 211 -8.36 -11.82 3.05
N ARG A 212 -7.99 -11.22 4.19
CA ARG A 212 -6.60 -10.93 4.55
C ARG A 212 -5.72 -12.17 4.60
N LEU A 213 -6.26 -13.33 4.98
CA LEU A 213 -5.54 -14.60 5.02
C LEU A 213 -5.37 -15.20 3.61
N SER A 214 -6.18 -14.78 2.64
CA SER A 214 -6.07 -15.23 1.24
C SER A 214 -5.42 -14.18 0.31
N GLU A 215 -4.97 -13.06 0.88
CA GLU A 215 -4.45 -11.94 0.12
C GLU A 215 -3.02 -12.23 -0.39
N SER A 216 -2.78 -11.84 -1.64
CA SER A 216 -1.52 -12.02 -2.36
C SER A 216 -0.92 -10.72 -2.91
N MET A 217 -1.59 -9.57 -2.70
CA MET A 217 -1.07 -8.26 -3.10
C MET A 217 -0.07 -7.64 -2.10
N PHE A 218 0.19 -8.29 -0.98
CA PHE A 218 1.30 -7.99 -0.09
C PHE A 218 1.91 -9.28 0.47
N PRO A 219 3.20 -9.29 0.84
CA PRO A 219 3.81 -10.43 1.51
C PRO A 219 3.06 -10.73 2.81
N ASN A 220 2.65 -11.98 3.01
CA ASN A 220 1.75 -12.37 4.10
C ASN A 220 2.42 -13.31 5.14
N PRO A 221 3.52 -12.88 5.80
CA PRO A 221 4.16 -13.69 6.83
C PRO A 221 3.26 -13.78 8.08
N GLY A 222 3.20 -14.96 8.70
CA GLY A 222 2.49 -15.14 9.98
C GLY A 222 0.98 -15.28 9.89
N MET A 223 0.39 -15.29 8.69
CA MET A 223 -1.05 -15.54 8.50
C MET A 223 -1.33 -16.63 7.47
N ALA A 224 -0.64 -16.62 6.33
CA ALA A 224 -0.95 -17.54 5.23
C ALA A 224 0.27 -18.22 4.59
N CYS A 225 1.48 -17.78 4.94
CA CYS A 225 2.71 -18.33 4.40
C CYS A 225 3.70 -18.61 5.54
N GLU A 226 3.60 -19.80 6.13
CA GLU A 226 4.47 -20.27 7.22
C GLU A 226 5.95 -20.22 6.84
N ARG A 227 6.29 -20.64 5.61
CA ARG A 227 7.68 -20.61 5.15
C ARG A 227 8.25 -19.20 5.06
N LEU A 228 7.44 -18.22 4.63
CA LEU A 228 7.88 -16.83 4.61
C LEU A 228 8.08 -16.30 6.04
N GLU A 229 7.23 -16.69 6.98
CA GLU A 229 7.40 -16.34 8.40
C GLU A 229 8.71 -16.90 8.96
N GLU A 230 9.02 -18.16 8.70
CA GLU A 230 10.31 -18.77 9.10
C GLU A 230 11.50 -18.01 8.53
N LEU A 231 11.45 -17.67 7.23
CA LEU A 231 12.52 -16.93 6.57
C LEU A 231 12.69 -15.54 7.17
N VAL A 232 11.59 -14.81 7.41
CA VAL A 232 11.64 -13.49 8.05
C VAL A 232 12.24 -13.61 9.45
N LYS A 233 11.86 -14.62 10.24
CA LYS A 233 12.43 -14.87 11.58
C LYS A 233 13.91 -15.24 11.55
N LEU A 234 14.37 -15.94 10.51
CA LEU A 234 15.79 -16.26 10.36
C LEU A 234 16.65 -15.01 10.07
N PHE A 235 16.07 -13.99 9.43
CA PHE A 235 16.73 -12.70 9.21
C PHE A 235 16.47 -11.70 10.35
N ASP A 236 15.55 -12.00 11.27
CA ASP A 236 15.29 -11.20 12.45
C ASP A 236 16.45 -11.38 13.45
N GLY A 237 17.19 -10.31 13.70
CA GLY A 237 18.46 -10.36 14.45
C GLY A 237 19.69 -10.71 13.61
N ASP A 238 19.61 -10.68 12.28
CA ASP A 238 20.79 -10.74 11.41
C ASP A 238 21.74 -9.57 11.76
N ASP A 239 23.01 -9.88 12.02
CA ASP A 239 24.03 -8.90 12.44
C ASP A 239 24.15 -7.73 11.45
N VAL A 240 23.91 -7.97 10.15
CA VAL A 240 23.94 -6.93 9.12
C VAL A 240 22.76 -5.98 9.28
N VAL A 241 21.56 -6.52 9.53
CA VAL A 241 20.35 -5.72 9.77
C VAL A 241 20.50 -4.96 11.09
N ALA A 242 20.93 -5.63 12.16
CA ALA A 242 21.15 -5.02 13.47
C ALA A 242 22.21 -3.90 13.42
N ALA A 243 23.32 -4.10 12.70
CA ALA A 243 24.35 -3.09 12.51
C ALA A 243 23.86 -1.90 11.65
N ALA A 244 23.10 -2.19 10.58
CA ALA A 244 22.51 -1.15 9.74
C ALA A 244 21.48 -0.30 10.51
N GLU A 245 20.64 -0.95 11.32
CA GLU A 245 19.73 -0.27 12.24
C GLU A 245 20.50 0.56 13.25
N ALA A 246 21.48 -0.02 13.96
CA ALA A 246 22.30 0.70 14.94
C ALA A 246 22.94 1.96 14.32
N SER A 247 23.54 1.83 13.14
CA SER A 247 24.14 2.96 12.41
C SER A 247 23.10 4.01 11.98
N ALA A 248 21.91 3.59 11.55
CA ALA A 248 20.81 4.51 11.25
C ALA A 248 20.35 5.26 12.52
N TRP A 249 20.32 4.58 13.66
CA TRP A 249 19.88 5.11 14.95
C TRP A 249 20.93 5.98 15.66
N GLU A 250 22.22 5.84 15.34
CA GLU A 250 23.29 6.74 15.82
C GLU A 250 23.20 8.15 15.22
N ARG A 251 22.36 8.35 14.20
CA ARG A 251 22.09 9.69 13.66
C ARG A 251 21.37 10.54 14.72
N VAL A 252 22.00 11.67 15.07
CA VAL A 252 21.60 12.57 16.18
C VAL A 252 20.11 12.93 16.20
N GLY A 253 19.44 13.05 15.05
CA GLY A 253 18.01 13.35 14.98
C GLY A 253 17.07 12.18 15.25
N LEU A 254 17.52 10.93 15.06
CA LEU A 254 16.67 9.73 15.18
C LEU A 254 16.78 9.06 16.56
N SER A 255 17.92 9.19 17.25
CA SER A 255 18.13 8.61 18.57
C SER A 255 17.15 9.15 19.61
N ALA A 256 16.94 10.47 19.67
CA ALA A 256 16.04 11.11 20.62
C ALA A 256 14.57 10.68 20.42
N VAL A 257 14.13 10.57 19.16
CA VAL A 257 12.77 10.11 18.82
C VAL A 257 12.60 8.64 19.20
N ARG A 258 13.61 7.80 18.93
CA ARG A 258 13.61 6.38 19.31
C ARG A 258 13.45 6.21 20.81
N ASP A 259 14.26 6.91 21.60
CA ASP A 259 14.28 6.75 23.06
C ASP A 259 12.94 7.16 23.67
N ALA A 260 12.34 8.25 23.17
CA ALA A 260 11.00 8.68 23.57
C ALA A 260 9.91 7.64 23.21
N VAL A 261 9.95 7.08 21.99
CA VAL A 261 9.01 6.03 21.58
C VAL A 261 9.20 4.75 22.39
N HIS A 262 10.44 4.36 22.67
CA HIS A 262 10.75 3.16 23.44
C HIS A 262 10.27 3.28 24.89
N ALA A 263 10.56 4.41 25.56
CA ALA A 263 10.10 4.67 26.93
C ALA A 263 8.57 4.58 27.04
N ARG A 264 7.84 5.23 26.12
CA ARG A 264 6.37 5.16 26.06
C ARG A 264 5.86 3.74 25.83
N ASN A 265 6.50 2.97 24.93
CA ASN A 265 6.10 1.59 24.68
C ASN A 265 6.37 0.67 25.88
N LEU A 266 7.39 0.97 26.69
CA LEU A 266 7.59 0.30 27.98
C LEU A 266 6.49 0.68 28.97
N GLU A 267 6.19 1.96 29.15
CA GLU A 267 5.10 2.44 30.03
C GLU A 267 3.76 1.81 29.66
N LYS A 268 3.41 1.78 28.36
CA LYS A 268 2.18 1.14 27.88
C LYS A 268 2.14 -0.36 28.20
N ARG A 269 3.27 -1.07 28.05
CA ARG A 269 3.36 -2.50 28.40
C ARG A 269 3.23 -2.73 29.90
N VAL A 270 3.77 -1.83 30.72
CA VAL A 270 3.61 -1.87 32.18
C VAL A 270 2.13 -1.65 32.55
N SER A 271 1.49 -0.60 32.05
CA SER A 271 0.06 -0.31 32.29
C SER A 271 -0.84 -1.50 31.93
N LEU A 272 -0.67 -2.05 30.72
CA LEU A 272 -1.45 -3.21 30.28
C LEU A 272 -1.23 -4.45 31.15
N ARG A 273 0.00 -4.64 31.67
CA ARG A 273 0.30 -5.74 32.59
C ARG A 273 -0.36 -5.52 33.95
N GLU A 274 -0.35 -4.30 34.46
CA GLU A 274 -1.00 -3.94 35.72
C GLU A 274 -2.53 -4.11 35.64
N GLU A 275 -3.13 -3.64 34.55
CA GLU A 275 -4.55 -3.83 34.25
C GLU A 275 -4.92 -5.32 34.17
N ALA A 276 -4.12 -6.13 33.48
CA ALA A 276 -4.33 -7.57 33.39
C ALA A 276 -4.23 -8.26 34.77
N VAL A 277 -3.26 -7.88 35.59
CA VAL A 277 -3.12 -8.40 36.96
C VAL A 277 -4.32 -8.00 37.83
N ALA A 278 -4.79 -6.75 37.72
CA ALA A 278 -5.96 -6.27 38.44
C ALA A 278 -7.23 -7.05 38.04
N ALA A 279 -7.42 -7.30 36.75
CA ALA A 279 -8.56 -8.09 36.25
C ALA A 279 -8.56 -9.53 36.78
N VAL A 280 -7.39 -10.19 36.81
CA VAL A 280 -7.25 -11.54 37.38
C VAL A 280 -7.58 -11.55 38.88
N LYS A 281 -7.09 -10.57 39.64
CA LYS A 281 -7.39 -10.46 41.08
C LYS A 281 -8.87 -10.24 41.35
N ALA A 282 -9.53 -9.37 40.56
CA ALA A 282 -10.96 -9.11 40.69
C ALA A 282 -11.80 -10.37 40.41
N SER A 283 -11.44 -11.13 39.37
CA SER A 283 -12.10 -12.40 39.03
C SER A 283 -11.93 -13.45 40.15
N ALA A 284 -10.73 -13.57 40.72
CA ALA A 284 -10.48 -14.48 41.84
C ALA A 284 -11.26 -14.10 43.11
N ALA A 285 -11.36 -12.80 43.42
CA ALA A 285 -12.13 -12.31 44.56
C ALA A 285 -13.64 -12.56 44.38
N ALA A 286 -14.16 -12.36 43.17
CA ALA A 286 -15.57 -12.66 42.85
C ALA A 286 -15.87 -14.16 42.98
N ALA A 287 -14.96 -15.04 42.53
CA ALA A 287 -15.10 -16.48 42.67
C ALA A 287 -15.04 -16.97 44.13
N ALA A 288 -14.30 -16.28 45.00
CA ALA A 288 -14.22 -16.60 46.42
C ALA A 288 -15.44 -16.11 47.23
N ALA A 289 -16.21 -15.18 46.68
CA ALA A 289 -17.42 -14.63 47.30
C ALA A 289 -18.72 -15.33 46.86
N ALA A 290 -18.63 -16.25 45.89
CA ALA A 290 -19.72 -17.09 45.39
C ALA A 290 -19.69 -18.48 46.03
#